data_AF-A0AAV4DAG8-F1
#
_entry.id   AF-A0AAV4DAG8-F1
#
_cell.length_a   1.000
_cell.length_b   1.000
_cell.length_c   1.000
_cell.angle_alpha   90.00
_cell.angle_beta   90.00
_cell.angle_gamma   90.00
#
_symmetry.space_group_name_H-M   'P 1'
#
loop_
_entity.id
_entity.type
_entity.pdbx_description
1 polymer ?
#
loop_
_entity_poly.entity_id
_entity_poly.type
_entity_poly.pdbx_seq_one_letter_code
_entity_poly.pdbx_strand_id
1 'polypeptide(L)'
;MFSLVSPWKTDDNTYLLFDFVHLLKSIRNNWLTEKTGEITFDHNGEEHTAKWQQIRQLQKCEDGQLCTTSRLTYQAANPKPIERQRVETCLKVFCNETKEALIEHPELRKENVDGTVLFLEKVITFFKIMNVKSLYEDQKQNDPLRAAISSPHDKQLQIITDFAHFADKLKGFQGKRIKKSVTVDTATAIHHTCLVL
;
A
#
# COMPACT_ATOMS: atom_id res chain seq x y z
N MET A 1 -3.92 -26.32 -15.53
CA MET A 1 -4.93 -25.28 -15.82
C MET A 1 -5.39 -24.76 -14.47
N PHE A 2 -5.28 -23.46 -14.17
CA PHE A 2 -5.68 -22.94 -12.86
C PHE A 2 -7.20 -22.95 -12.71
N SER A 3 -7.70 -23.46 -11.58
CA SER A 3 -9.11 -23.30 -11.21
C SER A 3 -9.39 -21.82 -10.92
N LEU A 4 -10.48 -21.27 -11.46
CA LEU A 4 -10.92 -19.89 -11.21
C LEU A 4 -11.57 -19.70 -9.82
N VAL A 5 -11.65 -20.75 -9.00
CA VAL A 5 -12.13 -20.66 -7.62
C VAL A 5 -10.95 -20.24 -6.74
N SER A 6 -11.15 -19.17 -5.97
CA SER A 6 -10.16 -18.62 -5.03
C SER A 6 -9.60 -19.67 -4.07
N PRO A 7 -8.28 -19.67 -3.77
CA PRO A 7 -7.16 -19.12 -4.54
C PRO A 7 -6.78 -20.01 -5.74
N TRP A 8 -6.16 -19.43 -6.79
CA TRP A 8 -5.68 -20.16 -7.98
C TRP A 8 -4.65 -21.24 -7.62
N LYS A 9 -5.21 -22.43 -7.47
CA LYS A 9 -4.52 -23.65 -7.08
C LYS A 9 -4.47 -24.58 -8.28
N THR A 10 -3.31 -25.16 -8.53
CA THR A 10 -3.15 -26.26 -9.49
C THR A 10 -3.46 -27.61 -8.83
N ASP A 11 -3.69 -28.64 -9.64
CA ASP A 11 -4.07 -29.97 -9.16
C ASP A 11 -2.99 -30.61 -8.25
N ASP A 12 -1.74 -30.19 -8.38
CA ASP A 12 -0.59 -30.62 -7.56
C ASP A 12 -0.37 -29.78 -6.28
N ASN A 13 -1.34 -28.95 -5.89
CA ASN A 13 -1.26 -28.04 -4.73
C ASN A 13 -0.23 -26.92 -4.85
N THR A 14 0.14 -26.51 -6.07
CA THR A 14 0.91 -25.28 -6.27
C THR A 14 -0.02 -24.06 -6.31
N TYR A 15 0.42 -22.96 -5.69
CA TYR A 15 -0.30 -21.69 -5.68
C TYR A 15 0.44 -20.66 -6.53
N LEU A 16 -0.30 -19.85 -7.28
CA LEU A 16 0.30 -18.68 -7.94
C LEU A 16 0.49 -17.57 -6.89
N LEU A 17 1.65 -16.94 -6.88
CA LEU A 17 1.93 -15.76 -6.05
C LEU A 17 2.47 -14.66 -6.94
N PHE A 18 1.89 -13.46 -6.83
CA PHE A 18 2.46 -12.28 -7.47
C PHE A 18 3.52 -11.66 -6.57
N ASP A 19 4.57 -11.09 -7.19
CA ASP A 19 5.60 -10.38 -6.45
C ASP A 19 5.01 -9.13 -5.75
N PHE A 20 4.93 -9.20 -4.41
CA PHE A 20 4.36 -8.15 -3.57
C PHE A 20 5.11 -6.81 -3.66
N VAL A 21 6.39 -6.80 -4.02
CA VAL A 21 7.16 -5.57 -4.28
C VAL A 21 6.66 -4.89 -5.55
N HIS A 22 6.33 -5.67 -6.58
CA HIS A 22 5.69 -5.15 -7.79
C HIS A 22 4.25 -4.72 -7.53
N LEU A 23 3.49 -5.43 -6.69
CA LEU A 23 2.16 -5.00 -6.28
C LEU A 23 2.19 -3.63 -5.57
N LEU A 24 3.14 -3.42 -4.65
CA LEU A 24 3.33 -2.13 -3.99
C LEU A 24 3.60 -0.99 -4.99
N LYS A 25 4.47 -1.24 -5.97
CA LYS A 25 4.73 -0.27 -7.05
C LYS A 25 3.47 0.00 -7.88
N SER A 26 2.67 -1.03 -8.17
CA SER A 26 1.40 -0.90 -8.89
C SER A 26 0.38 -0.06 -8.11
N ILE A 27 0.25 -0.24 -6.79
CA ILE A 27 -0.60 0.60 -5.93
C ILE A 27 -0.18 2.08 -6.07
N ARG A 28 1.11 2.38 -5.88
CA ARG A 28 1.63 3.76 -6.03
C ARG A 28 1.37 4.33 -7.42
N ASN A 29 1.71 3.56 -8.46
CA ASN A 29 1.61 4.01 -9.84
C ASN A 29 0.15 4.26 -10.23
N ASN A 30 -0.77 3.40 -9.78
CA ASN A 30 -2.19 3.62 -9.95
C ASN A 30 -2.59 4.93 -9.26
N TRP A 31 -2.31 5.10 -7.97
CA TRP A 31 -2.67 6.34 -7.25
C TRP A 31 -2.13 7.61 -7.93
N LEU A 32 -0.84 7.61 -8.31
CA LEU A 32 -0.18 8.72 -8.98
C LEU A 32 -0.76 9.06 -10.36
N THR A 33 -1.13 8.05 -11.15
CA THR A 33 -1.59 8.23 -12.54
C THR A 33 -3.10 8.33 -12.66
N GLU A 34 -3.81 8.18 -11.54
CA GLU A 34 -5.23 8.51 -11.47
C GLU A 34 -5.41 10.00 -11.80
N LYS A 35 -6.46 10.35 -12.56
CA LYS A 35 -6.59 11.69 -13.15
C LYS A 35 -6.67 12.81 -12.10
N THR A 36 -7.31 12.51 -10.97
CA THR A 36 -7.42 13.42 -9.82
C THR A 36 -6.29 13.22 -8.81
N GLY A 37 -5.51 12.15 -8.93
CA GLY A 37 -4.51 11.76 -7.94
C GLY A 37 -5.15 11.31 -6.64
N GLU A 38 -6.38 10.80 -6.70
CA GLU A 38 -7.14 10.38 -5.52
C GLU A 38 -7.46 8.89 -5.58
N ILE A 39 -7.55 8.24 -4.43
CA ILE A 39 -8.13 6.90 -4.28
C ILE A 39 -9.22 7.00 -3.21
N THR A 40 -10.43 6.60 -3.57
CA THR A 40 -11.57 6.55 -2.66
C THR A 40 -11.82 5.12 -2.22
N PHE A 41 -12.07 4.91 -0.94
CA PHE A 41 -12.22 3.58 -0.36
C PHE A 41 -13.13 3.60 0.87
N ASP A 42 -13.77 2.46 1.11
CA ASP A 42 -14.56 2.21 2.32
C ASP A 42 -13.65 1.74 3.47
N HIS A 43 -13.84 2.32 4.64
CA HIS A 43 -13.32 1.80 5.89
C HIS A 43 -14.39 1.89 6.97
N ASN A 44 -14.78 0.74 7.52
CA ASN A 44 -15.79 0.63 8.58
C ASN A 44 -17.14 1.26 8.22
N GLY A 45 -17.53 1.25 6.94
CA GLY A 45 -18.79 1.82 6.47
C GLY A 45 -18.72 3.31 6.10
N GLU A 46 -17.56 3.94 6.28
CA GLU A 46 -17.32 5.34 5.92
C GLU A 46 -16.43 5.44 4.67
N GLU A 47 -16.80 6.36 3.77
CA GLU A 47 -16.00 6.64 2.58
C GLU A 47 -14.85 7.60 2.93
N HIS A 48 -13.62 7.17 2.66
CA HIS A 48 -12.42 7.96 2.80
C HIS A 48 -11.77 8.19 1.43
N THR A 49 -11.01 9.28 1.32
CA THR A 49 -10.26 9.58 0.10
C THR A 49 -8.81 9.91 0.42
N ALA A 50 -7.89 9.13 -0.14
CA ALA A 50 -6.45 9.38 -0.12
C ALA A 50 -6.03 10.25 -1.30
N LYS A 51 -5.24 11.29 -1.06
CA LYS A 51 -4.86 12.31 -2.04
C LYS A 51 -3.34 12.36 -2.22
N TRP A 52 -2.85 12.06 -3.42
CA TRP A 52 -1.42 12.14 -3.73
C TRP A 52 -0.87 13.57 -3.57
N GLN A 53 -1.74 14.57 -3.73
CA GLN A 53 -1.38 15.96 -3.52
C GLN A 53 -0.84 16.23 -2.10
N GLN A 54 -1.33 15.52 -1.07
CA GLN A 54 -0.86 15.66 0.30
C GLN A 54 0.58 15.14 0.47
N ILE A 55 0.95 14.09 -0.27
CA ILE A 55 2.35 13.63 -0.35
C ILE A 55 3.25 14.69 -0.97
N ARG A 56 2.77 15.37 -2.03
CA ARG A 56 3.51 16.47 -2.67
C ARG A 56 3.62 17.70 -1.77
N GLN A 57 2.56 18.05 -1.05
CA GLN A 57 2.55 19.16 -0.11
C GLN A 57 3.54 18.91 1.02
N LEU A 58 3.52 17.72 1.64
CA LEU A 58 4.49 17.35 2.67
C LEU A 58 5.92 17.48 2.16
N GLN A 59 6.23 16.88 1.01
CA GLN A 59 7.56 16.98 0.41
C GLN A 59 7.97 18.44 0.15
N LYS A 60 7.04 19.29 -0.31
CA LYS A 60 7.31 20.71 -0.56
C LYS A 60 7.52 21.49 0.72
N CYS A 61 6.78 21.20 1.78
CA CYS A 61 6.96 21.85 3.08
C CYS A 61 8.34 21.56 3.67
N GLU A 62 8.85 20.35 3.46
CA GLU A 62 10.19 19.93 3.91
C GLU A 62 11.32 20.32 2.95
N ASP A 63 11.01 20.78 1.74
CA ASP A 63 12.01 21.10 0.72
C ASP A 63 12.88 22.29 1.17
N GLY A 64 14.19 22.09 1.18
CA GLY A 64 15.15 23.08 1.66
C GLY A 64 15.24 23.22 3.19
N GLN A 65 14.51 22.41 3.97
CA GLN A 65 14.68 22.37 5.43
C GLN A 65 15.95 21.60 5.82
N LEU A 66 16.60 22.03 6.90
CA LEU A 66 17.79 21.34 7.44
C LEU A 66 17.46 19.97 8.04
N CYS A 67 16.25 19.81 8.57
CA CYS A 67 15.75 18.58 9.17
C CYS A 67 14.39 18.24 8.56
N THR A 68 14.21 17.01 8.10
CA THR A 68 12.93 16.49 7.60
C THR A 68 12.39 15.42 8.54
N THR A 69 11.07 15.33 8.68
CA THR A 69 10.41 14.29 9.48
C THR A 69 9.94 13.12 8.62
N SER A 70 9.85 13.31 7.31
CA SER A 70 9.59 12.26 6.33
C SER A 70 10.87 11.78 5.61
N ARG A 71 10.75 10.66 4.88
CA ARG A 71 11.77 10.16 3.94
C ARG A 71 11.53 10.63 2.51
N LEU A 72 10.57 11.51 2.29
CA LEU A 72 10.19 11.95 0.96
C LEU A 72 11.32 12.72 0.31
N THR A 73 11.48 12.46 -0.97
CA THR A 73 12.33 13.24 -1.86
C THR A 73 11.45 13.76 -2.98
N TYR A 74 11.91 14.78 -3.69
CA TYR A 74 11.21 15.25 -4.89
C TYR A 74 10.89 14.09 -5.86
N GLN A 75 11.83 13.16 -6.06
CA GLN A 75 11.64 11.98 -6.91
C GLN A 75 10.60 10.98 -6.36
N ALA A 76 10.44 10.88 -5.04
CA ALA A 76 9.43 10.01 -4.44
C ALA A 76 8.01 10.58 -4.62
N ALA A 77 7.84 11.90 -4.47
CA ALA A 77 6.56 12.59 -4.63
C ALA A 77 6.20 12.88 -6.10
N ASN A 78 7.20 13.02 -6.97
CA ASN A 78 7.04 13.36 -8.39
C ASN A 78 7.83 12.42 -9.34
N PRO A 79 7.63 11.09 -9.28
CA PRO A 79 8.44 10.17 -10.04
C PRO A 79 8.14 10.22 -11.54
N LYS A 80 9.19 10.37 -12.34
CA LYS A 80 9.18 10.22 -13.80
C LYS A 80 8.88 8.76 -14.18
N PRO A 81 8.41 8.47 -15.41
CA PRO A 81 8.08 7.11 -15.84
C PRO A 81 9.16 6.05 -15.54
N ILE A 82 10.44 6.38 -15.73
CA ILE A 82 11.55 5.46 -15.42
C ILE A 82 11.75 5.27 -13.91
N GLU A 83 11.53 6.31 -13.11
CA GLU A 83 11.67 6.28 -11.65
C GLU A 83 10.52 5.51 -10.99
N ARG A 84 9.37 5.38 -11.67
CA ARG A 84 8.24 4.53 -11.24
C ARG A 84 8.58 3.04 -11.22
N GLN A 85 9.71 2.61 -11.78
CA GLN A 85 10.17 1.22 -11.64
C GLN A 85 11.00 1.00 -10.37
N ARG A 86 11.51 2.07 -9.75
CA ARG A 86 12.33 2.00 -8.54
C ARG A 86 11.46 1.71 -7.33
N VAL A 87 11.79 0.63 -6.62
CA VAL A 87 11.15 0.26 -5.35
C VAL A 87 11.51 1.24 -4.24
N GLU A 88 12.76 1.73 -4.22
CA GLU A 88 13.24 2.61 -3.16
C GLU A 88 12.42 3.91 -3.06
N THR A 89 12.06 4.53 -4.18
CA THR A 89 11.19 5.72 -4.22
C THR A 89 9.77 5.38 -3.76
N CYS A 90 9.31 4.14 -3.96
CA CYS A 90 8.03 3.66 -3.45
C CYS A 90 8.03 3.54 -1.93
N LEU A 91 9.10 2.97 -1.37
CA LEU A 91 9.26 2.77 0.08
C LEU A 91 9.41 4.09 0.83
N LYS A 92 9.93 5.13 0.19
CA LYS A 92 9.96 6.50 0.76
C LYS A 92 8.54 7.07 0.95
N VAL A 93 7.57 6.65 0.14
CA VAL A 93 6.16 7.04 0.28
C VAL A 93 5.46 6.15 1.31
N PHE A 94 5.58 4.83 1.16
CA PHE A 94 4.98 3.85 2.08
C PHE A 94 5.92 3.49 3.23
N CYS A 95 6.14 4.45 4.14
CA CYS A 95 6.86 4.20 5.39
C CYS A 95 6.18 4.93 6.56
N ASN A 96 6.48 4.46 7.78
CA ASN A 96 5.91 5.04 9.00
C ASN A 96 6.25 6.52 9.10
N GLU A 97 7.50 6.90 8.82
CA GLU A 97 7.98 8.28 8.95
C GLU A 97 7.16 9.24 8.08
N THR A 98 6.87 8.88 6.83
CA THR A 98 6.03 9.70 5.95
C THR A 98 4.59 9.77 6.43
N LYS A 99 4.03 8.66 6.95
CA LYS A 99 2.68 8.64 7.53
C LYS A 99 2.59 9.53 8.77
N GLU A 100 3.51 9.40 9.73
CA GLU A 100 3.56 10.21 10.94
C GLU A 100 3.82 11.69 10.62
N ALA A 101 4.69 11.98 9.64
CA ALA A 101 4.94 13.34 9.19
C ALA A 101 3.67 14.02 8.63
N LEU A 102 2.79 13.29 7.93
CA LEU A 102 1.50 13.86 7.49
C LEU A 102 0.62 14.29 8.66
N ILE A 103 0.63 13.55 9.76
CA ILE A 103 -0.16 13.83 10.97
C ILE A 103 0.44 15.02 11.73
N GLU A 104 1.76 15.01 11.89
CA GLU A 104 2.45 15.90 12.81
C GLU A 104 2.87 17.23 12.19
N HIS A 105 3.01 17.32 10.86
CA HIS A 105 3.54 18.51 10.21
C HIS A 105 2.62 19.73 10.40
N PRO A 106 3.12 20.85 10.98
CA PRO A 106 2.28 22.00 11.36
C PRO A 106 1.42 22.58 10.24
N GLU A 107 1.97 22.64 9.03
CA GLU A 107 1.25 23.16 7.85
C GLU A 107 0.12 22.24 7.37
N LEU A 108 0.23 20.92 7.61
CA LEU A 108 -0.76 19.93 7.16
C LEU A 108 -1.78 19.58 8.22
N ARG A 109 -1.52 19.86 9.50
CA ARG A 109 -2.50 19.67 10.60
C ARG A 109 -3.83 20.39 10.39
N LYS A 110 -3.84 21.45 9.58
CA LYS A 110 -5.06 22.20 9.21
C LYS A 110 -5.83 21.56 8.05
N GLU A 111 -5.20 20.68 7.29
CA GLU A 111 -5.81 19.93 6.21
C GLU A 111 -6.36 18.61 6.74
N ASN A 112 -7.49 18.14 6.19
CA ASN A 112 -7.97 16.79 6.47
C ASN A 112 -7.10 15.78 5.70
N VAL A 113 -6.15 15.16 6.39
CA VAL A 113 -5.23 14.13 5.87
C VAL A 113 -5.65 12.70 6.23
N ASP A 114 -6.75 12.52 6.96
CA ASP A 114 -7.14 11.24 7.58
C ASP A 114 -7.25 10.11 6.57
N GLY A 115 -7.89 10.39 5.42
CA GLY A 115 -8.03 9.40 4.35
C GLY A 115 -6.69 8.96 3.76
N THR A 116 -5.72 9.87 3.64
CA THR A 116 -4.37 9.54 3.16
C THR A 116 -3.57 8.76 4.19
N VAL A 117 -3.62 9.18 5.46
CA VAL A 117 -2.97 8.49 6.58
C VAL A 117 -3.48 7.06 6.70
N LEU A 118 -4.80 6.87 6.66
CA LEU A 118 -5.44 5.57 6.74
C LEU A 118 -5.06 4.66 5.54
N PHE A 119 -4.98 5.23 4.34
CA PHE A 119 -4.53 4.50 3.16
C PHE A 119 -3.07 4.06 3.27
N LEU A 120 -2.18 4.96 3.71
CA LEU A 120 -0.77 4.61 3.95
C LEU A 120 -0.65 3.52 5.01
N GLU A 121 -1.38 3.63 6.12
CA GLU A 121 -1.36 2.63 7.21
C GLU A 121 -1.72 1.23 6.71
N LYS A 122 -2.79 1.10 5.91
CA LYS A 122 -3.20 -0.19 5.32
C LYS A 122 -2.10 -0.78 4.43
N VAL A 123 -1.52 0.04 3.54
CA VAL A 123 -0.50 -0.42 2.57
C VAL A 123 0.83 -0.74 3.27
N ILE A 124 1.24 0.07 4.25
CA ILE A 124 2.44 -0.14 5.06
C ILE A 124 2.30 -1.44 5.86
N THR A 125 1.17 -1.65 6.53
CA THR A 125 0.92 -2.85 7.33
C THR A 125 0.91 -4.12 6.48
N PHE A 126 0.26 -4.09 5.31
CA PHE A 126 0.39 -5.16 4.31
C PHE A 126 1.85 -5.45 3.98
N PHE A 127 2.63 -4.42 3.61
CA PHE A 127 4.01 -4.62 3.18
C PHE A 127 4.93 -5.12 4.31
N LYS A 128 4.70 -4.69 5.56
CA LYS A 128 5.45 -5.19 6.73
C LYS A 128 5.29 -6.69 6.92
N ILE A 129 4.05 -7.19 6.83
CA ILE A 129 3.73 -8.62 6.99
C ILE A 129 4.32 -9.42 5.83
N MET A 130 4.20 -8.93 4.59
CA MET A 130 4.70 -9.64 3.41
C MET A 130 6.22 -9.70 3.31
N ASN A 131 6.92 -8.68 3.81
CA ASN A 131 8.37 -8.51 3.64
C ASN A 131 9.19 -8.98 4.85
N VAL A 132 8.79 -10.09 5.47
CA VAL A 132 9.53 -10.74 6.55
C VAL A 132 10.65 -11.60 5.97
N LYS A 133 11.89 -11.33 6.37
CA LYS A 133 13.10 -11.96 5.79
C LYS A 133 13.72 -13.05 6.65
N SER A 134 13.32 -13.11 7.92
CA SER A 134 13.88 -14.06 8.88
C SER A 134 12.90 -14.32 10.02
N LEU A 135 13.10 -15.40 10.77
CA LEU A 135 12.26 -15.80 11.90
C LEU A 135 12.25 -14.80 13.07
N TYR A 136 13.21 -13.86 13.12
CA TYR A 136 13.40 -12.91 14.22
C TYR A 136 13.31 -11.45 13.76
N GLU A 137 12.70 -11.20 12.59
CA GLU A 137 12.59 -9.84 12.05
C GLU A 137 11.74 -8.93 12.95
N ASP A 138 10.73 -9.48 13.62
CA ASP A 138 9.92 -8.79 14.64
C ASP A 138 10.75 -8.29 15.81
N GLN A 139 11.65 -9.12 16.33
CA GLN A 139 12.54 -8.76 17.44
C GLN A 139 13.54 -7.69 17.01
N LYS A 140 14.14 -7.86 15.82
CA LYS A 140 15.12 -6.92 15.27
C LYS A 140 14.53 -5.54 15.01
N GLN A 141 13.30 -5.49 14.51
CA GLN A 141 12.60 -4.23 14.18
C GLN A 141 11.74 -3.71 15.34
N ASN A 142 11.62 -4.48 16.42
CA ASN A 142 10.68 -4.23 17.51
C ASN A 142 9.24 -4.00 16.99
N ASP A 143 8.80 -4.85 16.05
CA ASP A 143 7.49 -4.73 15.37
C ASP A 143 6.83 -6.11 15.24
N PRO A 144 5.82 -6.44 16.08
CA PRO A 144 5.14 -7.73 16.05
C PRO A 144 4.44 -8.08 14.73
N LEU A 145 4.13 -7.08 13.89
CA LEU A 145 3.55 -7.33 12.56
C LEU A 145 4.55 -8.00 11.62
N ARG A 146 5.84 -8.00 11.95
CA ARG A 146 6.92 -8.60 11.15
C ARG A 146 7.34 -9.98 11.65
N ALA A 147 6.54 -10.61 12.52
CA ALA A 147 6.80 -11.97 12.93
C ALA A 147 6.58 -12.93 11.74
N ALA A 148 7.40 -13.98 11.65
CA ALA A 148 7.19 -15.00 10.64
C ALA A 148 5.86 -15.73 10.88
N ILE A 149 5.04 -15.82 9.84
CA ILE A 149 3.78 -16.57 9.90
C ILE A 149 4.12 -18.05 10.05
N SER A 150 3.61 -18.66 11.12
CA SER A 150 3.90 -20.04 11.52
C SER A 150 2.65 -20.85 11.87
N SER A 151 1.52 -20.17 12.05
CA SER A 151 0.24 -20.78 12.43
C SER A 151 -0.92 -20.18 11.62
N PRO A 152 -1.94 -20.97 11.27
CA PRO A 152 -3.16 -20.46 10.64
C PRO A 152 -3.98 -19.51 11.52
N HIS A 153 -3.64 -19.40 12.81
CA HIS A 153 -4.30 -18.49 13.76
C HIS A 153 -3.51 -17.20 14.00
N ASP A 154 -2.41 -17.00 13.27
CA ASP A 154 -1.58 -15.80 13.38
C ASP A 154 -2.39 -14.56 12.95
N LYS A 155 -2.38 -13.51 13.78
CA LYS A 155 -3.15 -12.28 13.55
C LYS A 155 -2.80 -11.61 12.21
N GLN A 156 -1.56 -11.81 11.75
CA GLN A 156 -1.06 -11.34 10.47
C GLN A 156 -1.91 -11.87 9.30
N LEU A 157 -2.38 -13.13 9.36
CA LEU A 157 -3.23 -13.71 8.32
C LEU A 157 -4.60 -13.05 8.24
N GLN A 158 -5.20 -12.70 9.38
CA GLN A 158 -6.43 -11.93 9.42
C GLN A 158 -6.25 -10.54 8.79
N ILE A 159 -5.16 -9.85 9.14
CA ILE A 159 -4.86 -8.52 8.60
C ILE A 159 -4.65 -8.58 7.07
N ILE A 160 -3.95 -9.62 6.58
CA ILE A 160 -3.74 -9.83 5.14
C ILE A 160 -5.04 -10.17 4.41
N THR A 161 -5.93 -10.95 5.04
CA THR A 161 -7.26 -11.26 4.52
C THR A 161 -8.14 -10.01 4.44
N ASP A 162 -8.12 -9.17 5.48
CA ASP A 162 -8.81 -7.89 5.48
C ASP A 162 -8.26 -6.96 4.38
N PHE A 163 -6.94 -6.97 4.16
CA PHE A 163 -6.31 -6.24 3.06
C PHE A 163 -6.70 -6.81 1.68
N ALA A 164 -6.91 -8.12 1.56
CA ALA A 164 -7.43 -8.75 0.35
C ALA A 164 -8.81 -8.18 0.01
N HIS A 165 -9.74 -8.20 0.96
CA HIS A 165 -11.09 -7.67 0.78
C HIS A 165 -11.10 -6.16 0.53
N PHE A 166 -10.21 -5.42 1.19
CA PHE A 166 -9.97 -4.01 0.90
C PHE A 166 -9.55 -3.80 -0.56
N ALA A 167 -8.60 -4.58 -1.07
CA ALA A 167 -8.16 -4.51 -2.46
C ALA A 167 -9.27 -4.89 -3.45
N ASP A 168 -10.10 -5.87 -3.11
CA ASP A 168 -11.25 -6.28 -3.93
C ASP A 168 -12.28 -5.16 -4.07
N LYS A 169 -12.60 -4.48 -2.96
CA LYS A 169 -13.48 -3.29 -2.96
C LYS A 169 -12.88 -2.11 -3.72
N LEU A 170 -11.55 -2.01 -3.79
CA LEU A 170 -10.84 -0.99 -4.55
C LEU A 170 -10.85 -1.22 -6.07
N LYS A 171 -11.39 -2.33 -6.56
CA LYS A 171 -11.45 -2.64 -8.00
C LYS A 171 -12.21 -1.56 -8.76
N GLY A 172 -11.57 -0.99 -9.79
CA GLY A 172 -12.27 -0.29 -10.86
C GLY A 172 -13.22 -1.22 -11.63
N PHE A 173 -14.11 -0.67 -12.46
CA PHE A 173 -14.92 -1.46 -13.39
C PHE A 173 -14.07 -1.84 -14.62
N GLN A 174 -14.31 -3.04 -15.17
CA GLN A 174 -13.64 -3.48 -16.40
C GLN A 174 -13.87 -2.48 -17.54
N GLY A 175 -12.81 -2.10 -18.25
CA GLY A 175 -12.86 -1.23 -19.43
C GLY A 175 -13.00 0.28 -19.16
N LYS A 176 -13.35 0.71 -17.94
CA LYS A 176 -13.34 2.12 -17.52
C LYS A 176 -12.88 2.21 -16.07
N ARG A 177 -11.72 2.83 -15.85
CA ARG A 177 -11.23 3.19 -14.51
C ARG A 177 -12.35 3.91 -13.76
N ILE A 178 -12.89 3.32 -12.69
CA ILE A 178 -13.75 4.09 -11.76
C ILE A 178 -12.88 5.26 -11.33
N LYS A 179 -13.44 6.48 -11.36
CA LYS A 179 -12.75 7.66 -10.85
C LYS A 179 -12.26 7.31 -9.45
N LYS A 180 -10.96 7.50 -9.18
CA LYS A 180 -10.37 7.29 -7.85
C LYS A 180 -10.24 5.82 -7.37
N SER A 181 -9.85 4.89 -8.24
CA SER A 181 -9.64 3.47 -7.91
C SER A 181 -8.32 2.89 -8.47
N VAL A 182 -7.95 1.69 -8.02
CA VAL A 182 -6.85 0.91 -8.62
C VAL A 182 -7.35 0.08 -9.82
N THR A 183 -6.44 -0.38 -10.67
CA THR A 183 -6.84 -1.22 -11.82
C THR A 183 -7.38 -2.58 -11.34
N VAL A 184 -8.28 -3.18 -12.13
CA VAL A 184 -8.84 -4.52 -11.88
C VAL A 184 -7.72 -5.55 -11.71
N ASP A 185 -6.69 -5.49 -12.56
CA ASP A 185 -5.56 -6.42 -12.50
C ASP A 185 -4.76 -6.27 -11.21
N THR A 186 -4.49 -5.03 -10.78
CA THR A 186 -3.74 -4.77 -9.54
C THR A 186 -4.51 -5.30 -8.33
N ALA A 187 -5.80 -4.97 -8.24
CA ALA A 187 -6.64 -5.42 -7.14
C ALA A 187 -6.83 -6.94 -7.13
N THR A 188 -7.03 -7.57 -8.30
CA THR A 188 -7.17 -9.02 -8.40
C THR A 188 -5.89 -9.73 -8.00
N ALA A 189 -4.73 -9.22 -8.44
CA ALA A 189 -3.43 -9.78 -8.07
C ALA A 189 -3.15 -9.65 -6.57
N ILE A 190 -3.49 -8.52 -5.94
CA ILE A 190 -3.38 -8.33 -4.49
C ILE A 190 -4.32 -9.31 -3.76
N HIS A 191 -5.61 -9.31 -4.11
CA HIS A 191 -6.59 -10.17 -3.47
C HIS A 191 -6.17 -11.64 -3.53
N HIS A 192 -5.70 -12.11 -4.69
CA HIS A 192 -5.20 -13.47 -4.83
C HIS A 192 -3.96 -13.74 -3.97
N THR A 193 -2.95 -12.85 -4.03
CA THR A 193 -1.69 -12.99 -3.28
C THR A 193 -1.94 -13.07 -1.78
N CYS A 194 -2.88 -12.28 -1.26
CA CYS A 194 -3.23 -12.27 0.15
C CYS A 194 -3.97 -13.56 0.59
N LEU A 195 -4.86 -14.11 -0.23
CA LEU A 195 -5.65 -15.30 0.13
C LEU A 195 -4.91 -16.64 -0.07
N VAL A 196 -3.72 -16.60 -0.65
CA VAL A 196 -2.85 -17.79 -0.81
C VAL A 196 -2.04 -18.07 0.45
N LEU A 197 -1.75 -17.04 1.26
CA LEU A 197 -0.97 -17.13 2.50
C LEU A 197 -1.80 -17.71 3.64
#